data_AF-A0A3C0I2K1-F1
#
_entry.id   AF-A0A3C0I2K1-F1
#
_cell.length_a   1.000
_cell.length_b   1.000
_cell.length_c   1.000
_cell.angle_alpha   90.00
_cell.angle_beta   90.00
_cell.angle_gamma   90.00
#
_symmetry.space_group_name_H-M   'P 1'
#
loop_
_entity.id
_entity.type
_entity.pdbx_description
1 polymer ?
#
loop_
_entity_poly.entity_id
_entity_poly.type
_entity_poly.pdbx_seq_one_letter_code
_entity_poly.pdbx_strand_id
1 'polypeptide(L)'
;MNKVILLLFIMLFVFYGCEEQEEVVDAKDNVLLFVKEINPELHQTMYKMKQEMAIADNKVQLLYDLKDRFPNQREMIKKSLKQWQALHKDLNVTLNTIYEKVEAAYVAYKIDEIQGRQKFSETSQTLLIEAKAVLASAETTKSLIEEELYE
;
A
#
# COMPACT_ATOMS: atom_id res chain seq x y z
N MET A 1 -10.10 -47.44 49.00
CA MET A 1 -9.64 -46.82 47.74
C MET A 1 -10.27 -45.42 47.64
N ASN A 2 -9.45 -44.38 47.79
CA ASN A 2 -9.91 -43.00 48.01
C ASN A 2 -10.62 -42.41 46.79
N LYS A 3 -11.91 -42.08 46.94
CA LYS A 3 -12.74 -41.39 45.94
C LYS A 3 -12.23 -39.99 45.55
N VAL A 4 -11.24 -39.48 46.27
CA VAL A 4 -10.59 -38.18 46.01
C VAL A 4 -9.64 -38.22 44.81
N ILE A 5 -9.07 -39.40 44.49
CA ILE A 5 -8.09 -39.52 43.39
C ILE A 5 -8.78 -39.58 42.01
N LEU A 6 -10.04 -40.04 41.95
CA LEU A 6 -10.78 -40.15 40.68
C LEU A 6 -11.26 -38.78 40.14
N LEU A 7 -11.46 -37.80 41.03
CA LEU A 7 -11.86 -36.44 40.65
C LEU A 7 -10.72 -35.59 40.11
N LEU A 8 -9.47 -35.96 40.37
CA LEU A 8 -8.28 -35.26 39.86
C LEU A 8 -7.95 -35.60 38.40
N PHE A 9 -8.47 -36.71 37.86
CA PHE A 9 -8.24 -37.08 36.46
C PHE A 9 -9.24 -36.47 35.48
N ILE A 10 -10.42 -36.03 35.94
CA ILE A 10 -11.46 -35.48 35.07
C ILE A 10 -11.23 -33.98 34.77
N MET A 11 -10.43 -33.28 35.58
CA MET A 11 -10.07 -31.87 35.32
C MET A 11 -8.92 -31.68 34.31
N LEU A 12 -8.26 -32.74 33.84
CA LEU A 12 -7.16 -32.61 32.87
C LEU A 12 -7.61 -32.69 31.40
N PHE A 13 -8.88 -32.95 31.11
CA PHE A 13 -9.34 -33.21 29.73
C PHE A 13 -10.23 -32.14 29.09
N VAL A 14 -10.45 -30.98 29.74
CA VAL A 14 -11.36 -29.94 29.21
C VAL A 14 -10.62 -28.76 28.56
N PHE A 15 -9.30 -28.75 28.52
CA PHE A 15 -8.51 -27.65 27.93
C PHE A 15 -7.85 -27.97 26.57
N TYR A 16 -8.26 -29.03 25.88
CA TYR A 16 -8.09 -29.10 24.43
C TYR A 16 -9.34 -28.56 23.75
N GLY A 17 -9.67 -27.31 24.09
CA GLY A 17 -10.39 -26.47 23.14
C GLY A 17 -9.50 -26.39 21.91
N CYS A 18 -10.04 -26.80 20.78
CA CYS A 18 -9.44 -26.66 19.47
C CYS A 18 -9.09 -25.17 19.30
N GLU A 19 -7.86 -24.80 19.63
CA GLU A 19 -7.29 -23.54 19.23
C GLU A 19 -6.99 -23.73 17.74
N GLU A 20 -8.00 -23.46 16.91
CA GLU A 20 -7.73 -23.03 15.54
C GLU A 20 -6.84 -21.79 15.69
N GLN A 21 -5.52 -22.01 15.69
CA GLN A 21 -4.57 -21.00 15.31
C GLN A 21 -4.87 -20.70 13.84
N GLU A 22 -5.93 -19.93 13.60
CA GLU A 22 -6.03 -19.12 12.40
C GLU A 22 -4.77 -18.27 12.41
N GLU A 23 -3.85 -18.63 11.52
CA GLU A 23 -2.73 -17.81 11.15
C GLU A 23 -3.30 -16.41 10.88
N VAL A 24 -2.93 -15.44 11.73
CA VAL A 24 -3.33 -14.04 11.56
C VAL A 24 -2.55 -13.52 10.36
N VAL A 25 -2.94 -13.96 9.18
CA VAL A 25 -2.50 -13.39 7.91
C VAL A 25 -2.99 -11.95 7.93
N ASP A 26 -2.06 -11.01 7.86
CA ASP A 26 -2.37 -9.58 7.83
C ASP A 26 -3.44 -9.33 6.77
N ALA A 27 -4.55 -8.70 7.16
CA ALA A 27 -5.65 -8.37 6.25
C ALA A 27 -5.14 -7.67 4.99
N LYS A 28 -4.06 -6.90 5.11
CA LYS A 28 -3.39 -6.22 4.00
C LYS A 28 -2.77 -7.17 2.98
N ASP A 29 -2.20 -8.28 3.42
CA ASP A 29 -1.59 -9.28 2.53
C ASP A 29 -2.67 -10.03 1.73
N ASN A 30 -3.79 -10.35 2.38
CA ASN A 30 -4.96 -10.95 1.72
C ASN A 30 -5.55 -10.01 0.65
N VAL A 31 -5.69 -8.72 0.98
CA VAL A 31 -6.13 -7.69 0.03
C VAL A 31 -5.18 -7.59 -1.16
N LEU A 32 -3.87 -7.62 -0.93
CA LEU A 32 -2.86 -7.58 -2.00
C LEU A 32 -2.88 -8.84 -2.89
N LEU A 33 -3.04 -10.02 -2.30
CA LEU A 33 -3.18 -11.28 -3.03
C LEU A 33 -4.44 -11.28 -3.89
N PHE A 34 -5.55 -10.77 -3.37
CA PHE A 34 -6.79 -10.60 -4.12
C PHE A 34 -6.59 -9.70 -5.35
N VAL A 35 -5.94 -8.54 -5.21
CA VAL A 35 -5.62 -7.71 -6.40
C VAL A 35 -4.74 -8.46 -7.38
N LYS A 36 -3.69 -9.12 -6.89
CA LYS A 36 -2.74 -9.85 -7.73
C LYS A 36 -3.44 -10.95 -8.56
N GLU A 37 -4.43 -11.61 -7.98
CA GLU A 37 -5.19 -12.65 -8.66
C GLU A 37 -6.16 -12.08 -9.72
N ILE A 38 -6.95 -11.06 -9.36
CA ILE A 38 -7.99 -10.54 -10.26
C ILE A 38 -7.42 -9.57 -11.29
N ASN A 39 -6.48 -8.72 -10.89
CA ASN A 39 -5.85 -7.71 -11.72
C ASN A 39 -4.34 -7.56 -11.40
N PRO A 40 -3.50 -8.47 -11.93
CA PRO A 40 -2.06 -8.47 -11.67
C PRO A 40 -1.38 -7.18 -12.15
N GLU A 41 -1.94 -6.51 -13.16
CA GLU A 41 -1.40 -5.24 -13.66
C GLU A 41 -1.65 -4.10 -12.68
N LEU A 42 -2.82 -4.03 -12.04
CA LEU A 42 -3.09 -3.10 -10.96
C LEU A 42 -2.14 -3.35 -9.78
N HIS A 43 -1.95 -4.60 -9.39
CA HIS A 43 -0.99 -4.97 -8.34
C HIS A 43 0.43 -4.49 -8.67
N GLN A 44 0.92 -4.75 -9.89
CA GLN A 44 2.21 -4.26 -10.38
C GLN A 44 2.29 -2.72 -10.35
N THR A 45 1.20 -2.05 -10.69
CA THR A 45 1.13 -0.58 -10.74
C THR A 45 1.19 0.01 -9.33
N MET A 46 0.47 -0.56 -8.36
CA MET A 46 0.57 -0.19 -6.95
C MET A 46 2.00 -0.35 -6.41
N TYR A 47 2.69 -1.43 -6.82
CA TYR A 47 4.10 -1.63 -6.46
C TYR A 47 5.00 -0.54 -7.03
N LYS A 48 4.84 -0.20 -8.32
CA LYS A 48 5.59 0.90 -8.96
C LYS A 48 5.36 2.24 -8.26
N MET A 49 4.13 2.55 -7.86
CA MET A 49 3.83 3.78 -7.10
C MET A 49 4.63 3.85 -5.79
N LYS A 50 4.74 2.73 -5.05
CA LYS A 50 5.58 2.68 -3.84
C LYS A 50 7.06 2.93 -4.13
N GLN A 51 7.56 2.41 -5.26
CA GLN A 51 8.94 2.65 -5.68
C GLN A 51 9.18 4.12 -5.99
N GLU A 52 8.26 4.77 -6.73
CA GLU A 52 8.34 6.20 -7.04
C GLU A 52 8.24 7.07 -5.78
N MET A 53 7.41 6.68 -4.80
CA MET A 53 7.37 7.35 -3.49
C MET A 53 8.72 7.28 -2.78
N ALA A 54 9.36 6.11 -2.75
CA ALA A 54 10.68 5.95 -2.14
C ALA A 54 11.77 6.79 -2.85
N ILE A 55 11.68 6.92 -4.18
CA ILE A 55 12.55 7.82 -4.94
C ILE A 55 12.31 9.28 -4.51
N ALA A 56 11.05 9.70 -4.41
CA ALA A 56 10.69 11.04 -3.98
C ALA A 56 11.19 11.33 -2.55
N ASP A 57 11.06 10.38 -1.62
CA ASP A 57 11.56 10.52 -0.24
C ASP A 57 13.08 10.73 -0.20
N ASN A 58 13.83 9.93 -0.96
CA ASN A 58 15.28 10.08 -1.07
C ASN A 58 15.68 11.45 -1.62
N LYS A 59 14.95 11.96 -2.62
CA LYS A 59 15.20 13.29 -3.20
C LYS A 59 14.86 14.41 -2.22
N VAL A 60 13.74 14.29 -1.50
CA VAL A 60 13.37 15.25 -0.44
C VAL A 60 14.44 15.30 0.65
N GLN A 61 14.92 14.15 1.11
CA GLN A 61 15.98 14.09 2.12
C GLN A 61 17.27 14.76 1.64
N LEU A 62 17.71 14.45 0.42
CA LEU A 62 18.87 15.10 -0.20
C LEU A 62 18.70 16.62 -0.28
N LEU A 63 17.52 17.11 -0.68
CA LEU A 63 17.26 18.54 -0.80
C LEU A 63 17.28 19.25 0.56
N TYR A 64 16.81 18.60 1.62
CA TYR A 64 16.98 19.13 2.98
C TYR A 64 18.46 19.26 3.36
N ASP A 65 19.28 18.24 3.10
CA ASP A 65 20.71 18.28 3.39
C ASP A 65 21.45 19.38 2.60
N LEU A 66 21.05 19.61 1.34
CA LEU A 66 21.63 20.66 0.49
C LEU A 66 21.21 22.06 0.93
N LYS A 67 19.95 22.26 1.32
CA LYS A 67 19.40 23.56 1.73
C LYS A 67 20.22 24.21 2.85
N ASP A 68 20.73 23.38 3.77
CA ASP A 68 21.48 23.84 4.94
C ASP A 68 22.95 24.15 4.60
N ARG A 69 23.53 23.44 3.62
CA ARG A 69 24.93 23.60 3.19
C ARG A 69 25.12 24.71 2.16
N PHE A 70 24.11 25.01 1.35
CA PHE A 70 24.20 25.93 0.22
C PHE A 70 23.15 27.05 0.30
N PRO A 71 23.28 27.99 1.26
CA PRO A 71 22.26 29.01 1.50
C PRO A 71 22.01 29.93 0.30
N ASN A 72 23.00 30.13 -0.57
CA ASN A 72 22.85 30.94 -1.79
C ASN A 72 21.96 30.28 -2.84
N GLN A 73 21.75 28.96 -2.77
CA GLN A 73 20.90 28.19 -3.69
C GLN A 73 19.52 27.86 -3.08
N ARG A 74 19.18 28.47 -1.94
CA ARG A 74 18.01 28.12 -1.13
C ARG A 74 16.70 28.19 -1.89
N GLU A 75 16.51 29.18 -2.76
CA GLU A 75 15.24 29.33 -3.49
C GLU A 75 15.03 28.24 -4.55
N MET A 76 16.08 27.89 -5.31
CA MET A 76 16.06 26.75 -6.24
C MET A 76 15.76 25.44 -5.49
N ILE A 77 16.45 25.21 -4.37
CA ILE A 77 16.26 24.01 -3.54
C ILE A 77 14.84 23.93 -2.98
N LYS A 78 14.28 25.05 -2.48
CA LYS A 78 12.88 25.11 -2.00
C LYS A 78 11.88 24.77 -3.10
N LYS A 79 12.10 25.27 -4.33
CA LYS A 79 11.22 24.99 -5.47
C LYS A 79 11.20 23.49 -5.78
N SER A 80 12.38 22.88 -5.93
CA SER A 80 12.52 21.44 -6.14
C SER A 80 11.89 20.62 -5.01
N LEU A 81 12.11 21.04 -3.76
CA LEU A 81 11.55 20.37 -2.58
C LEU A 81 10.02 20.38 -2.59
N LYS A 82 9.40 21.51 -2.97
CA LYS A 82 7.94 21.60 -3.10
C LYS A 82 7.40 20.67 -4.20
N GLN A 83 8.09 20.56 -5.34
CA GLN A 83 7.68 19.70 -6.45
C GLN A 83 7.77 18.21 -6.05
N TRP A 84 8.87 17.77 -5.45
CA TRP A 84 9.02 16.39 -4.97
C TRP A 84 8.01 16.02 -3.87
N GLN A 85 7.73 16.94 -2.95
CA GLN A 85 6.72 16.72 -1.91
C GLN A 85 5.29 16.63 -2.47
N ALA A 86 4.97 17.46 -3.47
CA ALA A 86 3.69 17.38 -4.17
C ALA A 86 3.54 16.02 -4.89
N LEU A 87 4.59 15.59 -5.60
CA LEU A 87 4.63 14.30 -6.26
C LEU A 87 4.40 13.13 -5.28
N HIS A 88 5.13 13.10 -4.16
CA HIS A 88 4.95 12.07 -3.13
C HIS A 88 3.50 12.07 -2.60
N LYS A 89 2.95 13.26 -2.34
CA LYS A 89 1.57 13.39 -1.85
C LYS A 89 0.55 12.81 -2.82
N ASP A 90 0.67 13.14 -4.11
CA ASP A 90 -0.27 12.68 -5.13
C ASP A 90 -0.20 11.14 -5.28
N LEU A 91 1.01 10.57 -5.32
CA LEU A 91 1.21 9.12 -5.31
C LEU A 91 0.58 8.46 -4.09
N ASN A 92 0.81 8.99 -2.89
CA ASN A 92 0.29 8.44 -1.65
C ASN A 92 -1.24 8.51 -1.57
N VAL A 93 -1.85 9.64 -1.94
CA VAL A 93 -3.32 9.79 -1.95
C VAL A 93 -3.96 8.79 -2.89
N THR A 94 -3.44 8.66 -4.11
CA THR A 94 -3.99 7.70 -5.08
C THR A 94 -3.78 6.27 -4.62
N LEU A 95 -2.60 5.92 -4.09
CA LEU A 95 -2.34 4.57 -3.61
C LEU A 95 -3.27 4.19 -2.45
N ASN A 96 -3.51 5.09 -1.50
CA ASN A 96 -4.43 4.84 -0.39
C ASN A 96 -5.88 4.72 -0.87
N THR A 97 -6.30 5.57 -1.82
CA THR A 97 -7.64 5.48 -2.44
C THR A 97 -7.83 4.14 -3.14
N ILE A 98 -6.81 3.63 -3.84
CA ILE A 98 -6.84 2.30 -4.45
C ILE A 98 -6.98 1.23 -3.37
N TYR A 99 -6.15 1.28 -2.33
CA TYR A 99 -6.20 0.31 -1.22
C TYR A 99 -7.58 0.24 -0.57
N GLU A 100 -8.17 1.38 -0.22
CA GLU A 100 -9.51 1.45 0.40
C GLU A 100 -10.58 0.82 -0.50
N LYS A 101 -10.56 1.12 -1.81
CA LYS A 101 -11.51 0.55 -2.77
C LYS A 101 -11.30 -0.96 -2.96
N VAL A 102 -10.06 -1.41 -2.99
CA VAL A 102 -9.74 -2.84 -3.09
C VAL A 102 -10.18 -3.57 -1.82
N GLU A 103 -9.90 -3.03 -0.64
CA GLU A 103 -10.27 -3.63 0.63
C GLU A 103 -11.80 -3.81 0.73
N ALA A 104 -12.57 -2.76 0.38
CA ALA A 104 -14.02 -2.85 0.31
C ALA A 104 -14.49 -3.93 -0.69
N ALA A 105 -13.83 -4.04 -1.84
CA ALA A 105 -14.14 -5.06 -2.84
C ALA A 105 -13.77 -6.47 -2.36
N TYR A 106 -12.69 -6.63 -1.62
CA TYR A 106 -12.27 -7.89 -1.02
C TYR A 106 -13.30 -8.37 0.02
N VAL A 107 -13.78 -7.47 0.89
CA VAL A 107 -14.86 -7.80 1.85
C VAL A 107 -16.12 -8.22 1.11
N ALA A 108 -16.52 -7.52 0.05
CA ALA A 108 -17.67 -7.90 -0.77
C ALA A 108 -17.47 -9.28 -1.44
N TYR A 109 -16.27 -9.57 -1.93
CA TYR A 109 -15.90 -10.88 -2.45
C TYR A 109 -16.01 -11.98 -1.39
N LYS A 110 -15.60 -11.73 -0.14
CA LYS A 110 -15.76 -12.71 0.95
C LYS A 110 -17.22 -12.96 1.35
N ILE A 111 -18.13 -12.04 1.05
CA ILE A 111 -19.58 -12.19 1.28
C ILE A 111 -20.25 -12.95 0.13
N ASP A 112 -19.91 -12.61 -1.11
CA ASP A 112 -20.40 -13.26 -2.33
C ASP A 112 -19.26 -13.32 -3.35
N GLU A 113 -18.63 -14.49 -3.46
CA GLU A 113 -17.42 -14.66 -4.26
C GLU A 113 -17.66 -14.40 -5.76
N ILE A 114 -18.83 -14.80 -6.28
CA ILE A 114 -19.14 -14.70 -7.70
C ILE A 114 -19.40 -13.22 -8.04
N GLN A 115 -20.33 -12.59 -7.33
CA GLN A 115 -20.66 -11.18 -7.60
C GLN A 115 -19.50 -10.25 -7.25
N GLY A 116 -18.79 -10.52 -6.16
CA GLY A 116 -17.65 -9.73 -5.73
C GLY A 116 -16.49 -9.78 -6.73
N ARG A 117 -16.17 -10.96 -7.28
CA ARG A 117 -15.15 -11.08 -8.34
C ARG A 117 -15.55 -10.30 -9.60
N GLN A 118 -16.79 -10.43 -10.05
CA GLN A 118 -17.27 -9.73 -11.25
C GLN A 118 -17.21 -8.21 -11.07
N LYS A 119 -17.74 -7.69 -9.95
CA LYS A 119 -17.76 -6.27 -9.64
C LYS A 119 -16.36 -5.68 -9.47
N PHE A 120 -15.45 -6.43 -8.83
CA PHE A 120 -14.07 -5.98 -8.69
C PHE A 120 -13.32 -6.00 -10.02
N SER A 121 -13.56 -6.99 -10.89
CA SER A 121 -12.94 -7.03 -12.22
C SER A 121 -13.17 -5.71 -12.98
N GLU A 122 -14.41 -5.22 -13.01
CA GLU A 122 -14.77 -3.93 -13.62
C GLU A 122 -14.11 -2.74 -12.90
N THR A 123 -14.26 -2.66 -11.58
CA THR A 123 -13.73 -1.56 -10.77
C THR A 123 -12.20 -1.47 -10.85
N SER A 124 -11.52 -2.61 -10.92
CA SER A 124 -10.06 -2.71 -10.95
C SER A 124 -9.48 -2.10 -12.23
N GLN A 125 -10.22 -2.10 -13.34
CA GLN A 125 -9.78 -1.45 -14.57
C GLN A 125 -9.80 0.07 -14.45
N THR A 126 -10.84 0.64 -13.81
CA THR A 126 -10.88 2.06 -13.50
C THR A 126 -9.73 2.46 -12.58
N LEU A 127 -9.47 1.68 -11.53
CA LEU A 127 -8.35 1.92 -10.62
C LEU A 127 -7.00 1.85 -11.32
N LEU A 128 -6.84 0.92 -12.26
CA LEU A 128 -5.63 0.79 -13.06
C LEU A 128 -5.39 2.03 -13.94
N ILE A 129 -6.45 2.57 -14.54
CA ILE A 129 -6.36 3.79 -15.35
C ILE A 129 -5.95 4.99 -14.48
N GLU A 130 -6.61 5.16 -13.32
CA GLU A 130 -6.26 6.21 -12.35
C GLU A 130 -4.80 6.10 -11.91
N ALA A 131 -4.35 4.89 -11.55
CA ALA A 131 -2.98 4.63 -11.11
C ALA A 131 -1.95 4.91 -12.20
N LYS A 132 -2.21 4.47 -13.45
CA LYS A 132 -1.33 4.73 -14.60
C LYS A 132 -1.24 6.21 -14.93
N ALA A 133 -2.35 6.95 -14.84
CA ALA A 133 -2.35 8.39 -15.09
C ALA A 133 -1.45 9.13 -14.09
N VAL A 134 -1.51 8.75 -12.81
CA VAL A 134 -0.66 9.34 -11.77
C VAL A 134 0.81 8.97 -11.97
N LEU A 135 1.13 7.73 -12.34
CA LEU A 135 2.51 7.36 -12.69
C LEU A 135 3.04 8.10 -13.92
N ALA A 136 2.22 8.32 -14.95
CA ALA A 136 2.63 9.11 -16.10
C ALA A 136 2.90 10.58 -15.71
N SER A 137 2.02 11.16 -14.88
CA SER A 137 2.22 12.50 -14.32
C SER A 137 3.48 12.57 -13.44
N ALA A 138 3.78 11.51 -12.71
CA ALA A 138 4.99 11.39 -11.90
C ALA A 138 6.25 11.45 -12.76
N GLU A 139 6.28 10.68 -13.85
CA GLU A 139 7.41 10.67 -14.79
C GLU A 139 7.62 12.07 -15.39
N THR A 140 6.55 12.71 -15.87
CA THR A 140 6.64 14.08 -16.41
C THR A 140 7.14 15.08 -15.37
N THR A 141 6.62 15.01 -14.15
CA THR A 141 7.03 15.92 -13.06
C THR A 141 8.49 15.73 -12.72
N LYS A 142 8.97 14.49 -12.66
CA LYS A 142 10.39 14.18 -12.44
C LYS A 142 11.28 14.77 -13.54
N SER A 143 10.94 14.55 -14.81
CA SER A 143 11.69 15.13 -15.94
C SER A 143 11.77 16.65 -15.85
N LEU A 144 10.64 17.32 -15.56
CA LEU A 144 10.61 18.77 -15.44
C LEU A 144 11.47 19.29 -14.28
N ILE A 145 11.42 18.61 -13.12
CA ILE A 145 12.28 18.99 -11.99
C ILE A 145 13.76 18.83 -12.38
N GLU A 146 14.12 17.76 -13.09
CA GLU A 146 15.50 17.51 -13.50
C GLU A 146 15.99 18.51 -14.56
N GLU A 147 15.14 18.91 -15.51
CA GLU A 147 15.45 19.95 -16.50
C GLU A 147 15.69 21.31 -15.85
N GLU A 148 14.85 21.71 -14.90
CA GLU A 148 14.98 22.98 -14.15
C GLU A 148 16.28 23.06 -13.31
N LEU A 149 17.01 21.95 -13.13
CA LEU A 149 18.30 21.95 -12.44
C LEU A 149 19.48 22.31 -13.36
N TYR A 150 19.29 22.28 -14.69
CA TYR A 150 20.35 22.53 -15.68
C TYR A 150 20.21 23.87 -16.41
N GLU A 151 19.18 24.67 -16.11
CA GLU A 151 18.98 26.06 -16.60
C GLU A 151 19.47 27.10 -15.58
#